data_AF-A0A8T5RBE7-F1
#
_entry.id   AF-A0A8T5RBE7-F1
#
_cell.length_a   1.000
_cell.length_b   1.000
_cell.length_c   1.000
_cell.angle_alpha   90.00
_cell.angle_beta   90.00
_cell.angle_gamma   90.00
#
_symmetry.space_group_name_H-M   'P 1'
#
loop_
_entity.id
_entity.type
_entity.pdbx_description
1 polymer ?
#
loop_
_entity_poly.entity_id
_entity_poly.type
_entity_poly.pdbx_seq_one_letter_code
_entity_poly.pdbx_strand_id
1 'polypeptide(L)'
;MSTQEPNHVISISVKKFPQNLLIPNAENPISLEITNQSIKEEHFKFVFEGENLDIEVKPSEFKDEVKFAPSETKTINLMLTPVVDGFGKLTINAYWMKLIKYTEKVQQIRKTISASKINSILKNKQFLQNGENDIFNINDFILPSNKNGTKKIEKQLKELIKTAVEPQPEAESLNNELIKPNTHIVRGKIDDNLKMLAKSYISDGEFEKALKTALQISNEKEKIELHNTLIRANASKNLDESLRKVEDLKDLNKKNQLIKNIALDYLIINPDDIPKILSLIEETTVKEKILLVILYASLKKEASIALKLIEQVEDEIIRIKVLFNIIKKIHDEKKDNLILPILKQIDQIILNSDKITISERKYNNPAYEYFKETICILAELDCPETADKLIGDISSKELRENIAKDLFNELYEMVEEKKSKVEPIGQFSQFYVMNTYTSKISNEIETFSLIGGNVSNNALAGNLNFNIALISLFSYDFSIFPLIDRVYSELAYNSDKSIAYYIYPSISDHDEEEVRIIQHTLKRFVQPERITNQVRIFNLDFIPYLGKPTVILSSISEDLNPIKSKIISNLKDNVNVIIDDDLFKGGKTVDTLTSIFYGNHFKIVNLVLSYEFINDYNLFKNLIQSLT
;
A
#
# COMPACT_ATOMS: atom_id res chain seq x y z
N MET A 1 6.58 -26.70 32.31
CA MET A 1 8.01 -26.84 31.98
C MET A 1 8.17 -26.44 30.53
N SER A 2 8.77 -25.28 30.24
CA SER A 2 9.08 -24.88 28.87
C SER A 2 10.36 -25.60 28.45
N THR A 3 10.23 -26.65 27.64
CA THR A 3 11.37 -27.18 26.89
C THR A 3 11.89 -26.05 26.00
N GLN A 4 13.14 -25.63 26.21
CA GLN A 4 13.83 -24.73 25.28
C GLN A 4 13.70 -25.32 23.87
N GLU A 5 13.21 -24.52 22.92
CA GLU A 5 13.27 -24.91 21.51
C GLU A 5 14.75 -25.13 21.16
N PRO A 6 15.10 -26.25 20.51
CA PRO A 6 16.48 -26.51 20.10
C PRO A 6 16.97 -25.36 19.20
N ASN A 7 18.26 -25.02 19.29
CA ASN A 7 18.87 -23.96 18.47
C ASN A 7 18.70 -24.19 16.95
N HIS A 8 18.46 -25.44 16.55
CA HIS A 8 18.12 -25.83 15.19
C HIS A 8 16.81 -26.63 15.21
N VAL A 9 15.85 -26.24 14.38
CA VAL A 9 14.52 -26.91 14.30
C VAL A 9 14.60 -28.19 13.47
N ILE A 10 15.72 -28.42 12.77
CA ILE A 10 15.93 -29.56 11.88
C ILE A 10 17.33 -30.15 12.07
N SER A 11 17.42 -31.48 11.94
CA SER A 11 18.67 -32.23 11.92
C SER A 11 18.85 -32.91 10.56
N ILE A 12 20.06 -32.88 10.02
CA ILE A 12 20.41 -33.55 8.75
C ILE A 12 21.63 -34.42 8.99
N SER A 13 21.52 -35.71 8.65
CA SER A 13 22.56 -36.73 8.81
C SER A 13 22.83 -37.43 7.48
N VAL A 14 24.09 -37.60 7.09
CA VAL A 14 24.45 -38.35 5.88
C VAL A 14 24.46 -39.85 6.19
N LYS A 15 23.65 -40.64 5.47
CA LYS A 15 23.57 -42.11 5.58
C LYS A 15 24.46 -42.82 4.58
N LYS A 16 24.55 -42.29 3.36
CA LYS A 16 25.37 -42.84 2.28
C LYS A 16 26.12 -41.69 1.61
N PHE A 17 27.42 -41.88 1.42
CA PHE A 17 28.30 -40.94 0.73
C PHE A 17 29.20 -41.73 -0.22
N PRO A 18 29.41 -41.28 -1.47
CA PRO A 18 30.27 -41.99 -2.41
C PRO A 18 31.72 -41.94 -1.94
N GLN A 19 32.39 -43.09 -1.95
CA GLN A 19 33.81 -43.22 -1.58
C GLN A 19 34.71 -43.47 -2.80
N ASN A 20 34.11 -43.66 -3.97
CA ASN A 20 34.76 -43.85 -5.24
C ASN A 20 34.96 -42.53 -5.99
N LEU A 21 35.81 -42.57 -7.02
CA LEU A 21 35.86 -41.55 -8.07
C LEU A 21 34.47 -41.42 -8.72
N LEU A 22 33.91 -40.22 -8.80
CA LEU A 22 32.62 -40.06 -9.46
C LEU A 22 32.80 -40.08 -10.97
N ILE A 23 32.04 -40.95 -11.65
CA ILE A 23 31.94 -41.01 -13.11
C ILE A 23 30.48 -40.91 -13.57
N PRO A 24 30.20 -40.35 -14.76
CA PRO A 24 28.84 -40.21 -15.31
C PRO A 24 28.05 -41.52 -15.45
N ASN A 25 28.74 -42.64 -15.72
CA ASN A 25 28.11 -43.93 -16.00
C ASN A 25 27.83 -44.76 -14.74
N ALA A 26 28.23 -44.28 -13.55
CA ALA A 26 28.03 -44.97 -12.28
C ALA A 26 26.96 -44.26 -11.44
N GLU A 27 26.23 -45.02 -10.64
CA GLU A 27 25.33 -44.43 -9.64
C GLU A 27 26.14 -43.83 -8.49
N ASN A 28 26.03 -42.50 -8.31
CA ASN A 28 26.70 -41.78 -7.23
C ASN A 28 25.68 -41.20 -6.23
N PRO A 29 25.01 -42.05 -5.41
CA PRO A 29 23.99 -41.58 -4.48
C PRO A 29 24.61 -40.98 -3.21
N ILE A 30 24.11 -39.82 -2.81
CA ILE A 30 24.17 -39.34 -1.43
C ILE A 30 22.81 -39.52 -0.80
N SER A 31 22.75 -40.18 0.35
CA SER A 31 21.51 -40.36 1.10
C SER A 31 21.57 -39.54 2.38
N LEU A 32 20.55 -38.71 2.59
CA LEU A 32 20.40 -37.81 3.73
C LEU A 32 19.17 -38.24 4.53
N GLU A 33 19.33 -38.36 5.83
CA GLU A 33 18.24 -38.51 6.78
C GLU A 33 17.98 -37.17 7.45
N ILE A 34 16.73 -36.72 7.38
CA ILE A 34 16.32 -35.39 7.84
C ILE A 34 15.23 -35.55 8.88
N THR A 35 15.44 -34.97 10.06
CA THR A 35 14.52 -35.10 11.19
C THR A 35 14.07 -33.72 11.67
N ASN A 36 12.76 -33.53 11.78
CA ASN A 36 12.20 -32.35 12.44
C ASN A 36 12.35 -32.49 13.96
N GLN A 37 13.09 -31.57 14.58
CA GLN A 37 13.30 -31.54 16.04
C GLN A 37 12.25 -30.69 16.77
N SER A 38 11.35 -30.02 16.04
CA SER A 38 10.22 -29.30 16.62
C SER A 38 9.20 -30.26 17.23
N ILE A 39 8.53 -29.78 18.28
CA ILE A 39 7.34 -30.42 18.84
C ILE A 39 6.07 -30.12 18.02
N LYS A 40 6.18 -29.33 16.94
CA LYS A 40 5.09 -28.95 16.05
C LYS A 40 5.36 -29.43 14.62
N GLU A 41 4.29 -29.47 13.83
CA GLU A 41 4.42 -29.56 12.38
C GLU A 41 5.12 -28.29 11.87
N GLU A 42 6.18 -28.47 11.09
CA GLU A 42 6.96 -27.39 10.53
C GLU A 42 7.17 -27.59 9.03
N HIS A 43 7.45 -26.48 8.34
CA HIS A 43 7.63 -26.44 6.91
C HIS A 43 9.08 -26.06 6.58
N PHE A 44 9.71 -26.81 5.68
CA PHE A 44 11.10 -26.60 5.31
C PHE A 44 11.27 -26.55 3.81
N LYS A 45 12.22 -25.75 3.34
CA LYS A 45 12.66 -25.73 1.95
C LYS A 45 14.13 -26.12 1.89
N PHE A 46 14.46 -27.09 1.05
CA PHE A 46 15.83 -27.53 0.80
C PHE A 46 16.30 -27.00 -0.54
N VAL A 47 17.56 -26.58 -0.60
CA VAL A 47 18.20 -26.13 -1.83
C VAL A 47 19.49 -26.92 -1.99
N PHE A 48 19.60 -27.61 -3.11
CA PHE A 48 20.76 -28.41 -3.48
C PHE A 48 21.42 -27.77 -4.70
N GLU A 49 22.66 -27.34 -4.56
CA GLU A 49 23.41 -26.66 -5.61
C GLU A 49 24.65 -27.47 -5.98
N GLY A 50 24.83 -27.67 -7.28
CA GLY A 50 25.96 -28.38 -7.84
C GLY A 50 26.86 -27.42 -8.59
N GLU A 51 28.15 -27.42 -8.26
CA GLU A 51 29.21 -26.87 -9.09
C GLU A 51 29.96 -28.06 -9.68
N ASN A 52 30.13 -28.09 -11.01
CA ASN A 52 30.74 -29.22 -11.71
C ASN A 52 30.04 -30.58 -11.48
N LEU A 53 28.80 -30.55 -10.98
CA LEU A 53 27.93 -31.69 -10.72
C LEU A 53 26.49 -31.34 -11.10
N ASP A 54 25.85 -32.24 -11.83
CA ASP A 54 24.39 -32.27 -11.92
C ASP A 54 23.82 -33.08 -10.75
N ILE A 55 22.70 -32.61 -10.20
CA ILE A 55 22.06 -33.20 -9.02
C ILE A 55 20.62 -33.56 -9.35
N GLU A 56 20.29 -34.85 -9.25
CA GLU A 56 18.91 -35.31 -9.29
C GLU A 56 18.41 -35.62 -7.87
N VAL A 57 17.39 -34.88 -7.43
CA VAL A 57 16.79 -35.03 -6.08
C VAL A 57 15.63 -36.03 -6.10
N LYS A 58 15.69 -37.04 -5.23
CA LYS A 58 14.66 -38.09 -5.05
C LYS A 58 14.29 -38.24 -3.57
N PRO A 59 13.00 -38.19 -3.18
CA PRO A 59 11.84 -37.93 -4.02
C PRO A 59 11.75 -36.46 -4.47
N SER A 60 11.03 -36.20 -5.56
CA SER A 60 10.95 -34.87 -6.18
C SER A 60 10.24 -33.83 -5.32
N GLU A 61 9.48 -34.25 -4.30
CA GLU A 61 8.83 -33.35 -3.33
C GLU A 61 9.82 -32.41 -2.63
N PHE A 62 11.07 -32.84 -2.47
CA PHE A 62 12.13 -32.04 -1.85
C PHE A 62 12.70 -30.92 -2.72
N LYS A 63 12.18 -30.77 -3.96
CA LYS A 63 12.44 -29.59 -4.79
C LYS A 63 11.59 -28.38 -4.35
N ASP A 64 10.48 -28.64 -3.67
CA ASP A 64 9.54 -27.64 -3.15
C ASP A 64 9.59 -27.56 -1.62
N GLU A 65 8.62 -26.86 -1.03
CA GLU A 65 8.42 -26.81 0.41
C GLU A 65 7.84 -28.13 0.93
N VAL A 66 8.51 -28.73 1.92
CA VAL A 66 8.14 -30.02 2.50
C VAL A 66 7.72 -29.84 3.94
N LYS A 67 6.60 -30.47 4.29
CA LYS A 67 6.11 -30.53 5.67
C LYS A 67 6.69 -31.70 6.42
N PHE A 68 6.96 -31.47 7.69
CA PHE A 68 7.39 -32.50 8.64
C PHE A 68 6.52 -32.43 9.89
N ALA A 69 5.91 -33.55 10.25
CA ALA A 69 5.27 -33.72 11.56
C ALA A 69 6.33 -33.68 12.69
N PRO A 70 5.91 -33.49 13.96
CA PRO A 70 6.84 -33.50 15.09
C PRO A 70 7.65 -34.80 15.14
N SER A 71 8.97 -34.69 15.28
CA SER A 71 9.90 -35.84 15.30
C SER A 71 9.90 -36.71 14.04
N GLU A 72 9.24 -36.29 12.95
CA GLU A 72 9.22 -37.04 11.69
C GLU A 72 10.62 -37.06 11.07
N THR A 73 10.99 -38.22 10.54
CA THR A 73 12.22 -38.41 9.78
C THR A 73 11.91 -38.81 8.35
N LYS A 74 12.50 -38.11 7.38
CA LYS A 74 12.40 -38.43 5.96
C LYS A 74 13.79 -38.64 5.36
N THR A 75 13.86 -39.43 4.31
CA THR A 75 15.11 -39.68 3.58
C THR A 75 15.07 -39.01 2.21
N ILE A 76 16.14 -38.30 1.86
CA ILE A 76 16.37 -37.76 0.52
C ILE A 76 17.59 -38.46 -0.06
N ASN A 77 17.49 -38.87 -1.32
CA ASN A 77 18.61 -39.33 -2.12
C ASN A 77 18.93 -38.30 -3.21
N LEU A 78 20.20 -37.92 -3.29
CA LEU A 78 20.76 -37.05 -4.32
C LEU A 78 21.61 -37.92 -5.24
N MET A 79 21.21 -38.08 -6.49
CA MET A 79 22.05 -38.74 -7.49
C MET A 79 22.95 -37.71 -8.15
N LEU A 80 24.26 -37.90 -8.04
CA LEU A 80 25.25 -36.97 -8.57
C LEU A 80 25.76 -37.45 -9.93
N THR A 81 25.77 -36.56 -10.91
CA THR A 81 26.39 -36.81 -12.21
C THR A 81 27.50 -35.80 -12.43
N PRO A 82 28.78 -36.21 -12.47
CA PRO A 82 29.86 -35.28 -12.73
C PRO A 82 29.84 -34.75 -14.16
N VAL A 83 30.18 -33.47 -14.35
CA VAL A 83 30.20 -32.82 -15.68
C VAL A 83 31.59 -32.39 -16.16
N VAL A 84 32.59 -32.36 -15.27
CA VAL A 84 34.00 -32.08 -15.61
C VAL A 84 34.96 -32.96 -14.83
N ASP A 85 36.19 -33.07 -15.32
CA ASP A 85 37.29 -33.74 -14.63
C ASP A 85 37.86 -32.86 -13.50
N GLY A 86 38.36 -33.51 -12.44
CA GLY A 86 38.97 -32.83 -11.30
C GLY A 86 38.11 -32.94 -10.06
N PHE A 87 37.20 -31.98 -9.88
CA PHE A 87 36.30 -31.96 -8.73
C PHE A 87 34.87 -31.56 -9.09
N GLY A 88 33.97 -32.02 -8.24
CA GLY A 88 32.58 -31.61 -8.14
C GLY A 88 32.26 -31.14 -6.73
N LYS A 89 31.40 -30.14 -6.59
CA LYS A 89 30.97 -29.62 -5.29
C LYS A 89 29.46 -29.64 -5.15
N LEU A 90 28.98 -30.27 -4.08
CA LEU A 90 27.58 -30.28 -3.68
C LEU A 90 27.40 -29.32 -2.49
N THR A 91 26.49 -28.37 -2.58
CA THR A 91 26.07 -27.52 -1.46
C THR A 91 24.62 -27.84 -1.08
N ILE A 92 24.37 -27.98 0.22
CA ILE A 92 23.07 -28.33 0.78
C ILE A 92 22.68 -27.22 1.76
N ASN A 93 21.54 -26.57 1.48
CA ASN A 93 20.96 -25.56 2.36
C ASN A 93 19.55 -25.99 2.79
N ALA A 94 19.20 -25.73 4.05
CA ALA A 94 17.85 -25.93 4.57
C ALA A 94 17.32 -24.66 5.23
N TYR A 95 16.10 -24.27 4.86
CA TYR A 95 15.40 -23.10 5.36
C TYR A 95 14.12 -23.52 6.07
N TRP A 96 13.89 -22.98 7.26
CA TRP A 96 12.61 -23.07 7.96
C TRP A 96 11.67 -21.97 7.48
N MET A 97 10.50 -22.35 6.98
CA MET A 97 9.49 -21.44 6.43
C MET A 97 8.59 -20.95 7.57
N LYS A 98 9.10 -20.02 8.39
CA LYS A 98 8.44 -19.61 9.63
C LYS A 98 7.28 -18.64 9.36
N LEU A 99 6.11 -18.97 9.88
CA LEU A 99 4.96 -18.06 9.89
C LEU A 99 5.17 -16.97 10.95
N ILE A 100 5.35 -15.73 10.51
CA ILE A 100 5.49 -14.56 11.37
C ILE A 100 4.19 -13.77 11.38
N LYS A 101 3.67 -13.50 12.59
CA LYS A 101 2.52 -12.62 12.80
C LYS A 101 3.04 -11.23 13.16
N TYR A 102 2.51 -10.21 12.51
CA TYR A 102 2.85 -8.80 12.77
C TYR A 102 1.59 -7.94 12.76
N THR A 103 1.69 -6.76 13.37
CA THR A 103 0.63 -5.74 13.35
C THR A 103 1.04 -4.61 12.41
N GLU A 104 0.09 -4.16 11.59
CA GLU A 104 0.27 -3.01 10.70
C GLU A 104 -0.84 -1.99 10.99
N LYS A 105 -0.48 -0.71 11.07
CA LYS A 105 -1.47 0.37 11.20
C LYS A 105 -2.00 0.72 9.83
N VAL A 106 -3.28 0.46 9.59
CA VAL A 106 -3.97 0.81 8.34
C VAL A 106 -5.02 1.88 8.59
N GLN A 107 -5.26 2.70 7.57
CA GLN A 107 -6.36 3.66 7.56
C GLN A 107 -7.67 2.91 7.25
N GLN A 108 -8.68 3.09 8.10
CA GLN A 108 -10.04 2.62 7.87
C GLN A 108 -11.04 3.77 7.94
N ILE A 109 -12.15 3.65 7.19
CA ILE A 109 -13.27 4.59 7.26
C ILE A 109 -14.03 4.33 8.56
N ARG A 110 -14.33 5.38 9.31
CA ARG A 110 -15.12 5.28 10.54
C ARG A 110 -16.55 4.84 10.24
N LYS A 111 -17.15 4.09 11.17
CA LYS A 111 -18.59 3.76 11.09
C LYS A 111 -19.49 4.95 11.41
N THR A 112 -19.01 5.86 12.26
CA THR A 112 -19.72 7.09 12.67
C THR A 112 -18.70 8.22 12.77
N ILE A 113 -19.13 9.47 12.56
CA ILE A 113 -18.22 10.61 12.73
C ILE A 113 -17.69 10.68 14.17
N SER A 114 -16.52 11.29 14.35
CA SER A 114 -15.89 11.39 15.68
C SER A 114 -16.60 12.34 16.64
N ALA A 115 -17.15 13.45 16.15
CA ALA A 115 -17.95 14.40 16.93
C ALA A 115 -18.88 15.22 16.03
N SER A 116 -20.10 15.50 16.49
CA SER A 116 -21.08 16.37 15.81
C SER A 116 -20.50 17.76 15.53
N LYS A 117 -20.57 18.19 14.26
CA LYS A 117 -20.10 19.50 13.79
C LYS A 117 -21.18 20.29 13.04
N ILE A 118 -22.28 19.67 12.66
CA ILE A 118 -23.36 20.32 11.89
C ILE A 118 -23.80 21.67 12.49
N ASN A 119 -24.03 21.71 13.81
CA ASN A 119 -24.45 22.94 14.49
C ASN A 119 -23.39 24.05 14.47
N SER A 120 -22.11 23.70 14.60
CA SER A 120 -21.03 24.69 14.61
C SER A 120 -20.79 25.24 13.20
N ILE A 121 -20.85 24.37 12.19
CA ILE A 121 -20.77 24.73 10.76
C ILE A 121 -21.91 25.71 10.42
N LEU A 122 -23.16 25.33 10.70
CA LEU A 122 -24.34 26.11 10.31
C LEU A 122 -24.45 27.45 11.07
N LYS A 123 -23.92 27.54 12.30
CA LYS A 123 -23.93 28.80 13.07
C LYS A 123 -23.06 29.89 12.43
N ASN A 124 -21.94 29.50 11.81
CA ASN A 124 -20.92 30.42 11.31
C ASN A 124 -21.24 31.04 9.94
N LYS A 125 -22.27 30.56 9.24
CA LYS A 125 -22.55 30.94 7.84
C LYS A 125 -23.75 31.86 7.64
N GLN A 126 -24.07 32.69 8.62
CA GLN A 126 -25.22 33.60 8.51
C GLN A 126 -24.98 34.69 7.46
N PHE A 127 -25.87 34.80 6.48
CA PHE A 127 -26.04 36.05 5.73
C PHE A 127 -27.25 36.75 6.35
N LEU A 128 -27.05 37.71 7.24
CA LEU A 128 -28.17 38.46 7.81
C LEU A 128 -27.88 39.96 7.76
N GLN A 129 -28.55 40.63 6.82
CA GLN A 129 -28.83 42.05 6.91
C GLN A 129 -30.18 42.23 7.63
N ASN A 130 -30.28 43.31 8.42
CA ASN A 130 -31.53 43.71 9.09
C ASN A 130 -32.62 43.90 8.03
N GLY A 131 -33.56 42.94 7.94
CA GLY A 131 -34.77 43.12 7.16
C GLY A 131 -35.59 44.24 7.79
N GLU A 132 -35.84 45.29 7.03
CA GLU A 132 -36.87 46.28 7.36
C GLU A 132 -38.22 45.56 7.32
N ASN A 133 -38.93 45.53 8.46
CA ASN A 133 -40.29 45.05 8.51
C ASN A 133 -41.22 46.22 8.18
N ASP A 134 -41.65 46.34 6.92
CA ASP A 134 -42.83 47.12 6.58
C ASP A 134 -44.07 46.27 6.88
N ILE A 135 -44.94 46.74 7.78
CA ILE A 135 -46.15 46.01 8.18
C ILE A 135 -47.29 46.48 7.29
N PHE A 136 -47.47 45.82 6.15
CA PHE A 136 -48.59 46.07 5.24
C PHE A 136 -49.69 45.00 5.44
N ASN A 137 -50.90 45.45 5.78
CA ASN A 137 -52.08 44.59 5.86
C ASN A 137 -53.04 44.94 4.74
N ILE A 138 -53.21 44.01 3.80
CA ILE A 138 -54.04 44.21 2.62
C ILE A 138 -55.53 44.44 2.95
N ASN A 139 -56.00 43.84 4.05
CA ASN A 139 -57.40 43.95 4.47
C ASN A 139 -57.76 45.37 4.90
N ASP A 140 -56.78 46.20 5.26
CA ASP A 140 -57.02 47.61 5.61
C ASP A 140 -57.39 48.46 4.38
N PHE A 141 -57.17 47.92 3.17
CA PHE A 141 -57.36 48.60 1.90
C PHE A 141 -58.36 47.90 0.97
N ILE A 142 -58.85 46.72 1.36
CA ILE A 142 -59.94 46.01 0.67
C ILE A 142 -61.17 46.01 1.60
N LEU A 143 -62.13 46.89 1.30
CA LEU A 143 -63.42 46.95 1.99
C LEU A 143 -64.36 45.83 1.50
N PRO A 144 -65.23 45.25 2.37
CA PRO A 144 -66.28 44.32 1.95
C PRO A 144 -67.19 45.00 0.91
N SER A 145 -67.23 44.49 -0.32
CA SER A 145 -67.83 45.19 -1.45
C SER A 145 -69.36 45.27 -1.37
N ASN A 146 -69.91 46.43 -1.68
CA ASN A 146 -71.23 46.57 -2.28
C ASN A 146 -71.18 47.80 -3.20
N LYS A 147 -71.40 47.63 -4.51
CA LYS A 147 -71.45 48.76 -5.48
C LYS A 147 -72.41 49.88 -5.06
N ASN A 148 -73.44 49.56 -4.27
CA ASN A 148 -74.34 50.55 -3.67
C ASN A 148 -73.70 51.34 -2.51
N GLY A 149 -72.76 50.74 -1.78
CA GLY A 149 -71.93 51.39 -0.77
C GLY A 149 -70.97 52.43 -1.38
N THR A 150 -70.27 52.07 -2.46
CA THR A 150 -69.39 53.00 -3.21
C THR A 150 -70.16 54.23 -3.71
N LYS A 151 -71.35 54.02 -4.30
CA LYS A 151 -72.25 55.13 -4.72
C LYS A 151 -72.72 56.01 -3.56
N LYS A 152 -72.90 55.44 -2.36
CA LYS A 152 -73.29 56.21 -1.17
C LYS A 152 -72.14 57.13 -0.73
N ILE A 153 -70.90 56.64 -0.77
CA ILE A 153 -69.70 57.43 -0.45
C ILE A 153 -69.50 58.53 -1.50
N GLU A 154 -69.68 58.23 -2.80
CA GLU A 154 -69.65 59.25 -3.86
C GLU A 154 -70.67 60.37 -3.63
N LYS A 155 -71.91 60.02 -3.23
CA LYS A 155 -72.97 60.99 -2.97
C LYS A 155 -72.63 61.86 -1.76
N GLN A 156 -72.14 61.26 -0.67
CA GLN A 156 -71.69 61.98 0.52
C GLN A 156 -70.52 62.92 0.21
N LEU A 157 -69.56 62.48 -0.61
CA LEU A 157 -68.44 63.31 -1.04
C LEU A 157 -68.93 64.49 -1.89
N LYS A 158 -69.87 64.29 -2.82
CA LYS A 158 -70.46 65.37 -3.63
C LYS A 158 -71.22 66.38 -2.77
N GLU A 159 -71.98 65.92 -1.77
CA GLU A 159 -72.69 66.80 -0.83
C GLU A 159 -71.72 67.61 0.04
N LEU A 160 -70.63 67.00 0.51
CA LEU A 160 -69.56 67.67 1.28
C LEU A 160 -68.79 68.70 0.46
N ILE A 161 -68.50 68.41 -0.82
CA ILE A 161 -67.87 69.36 -1.73
C ILE A 161 -68.83 70.52 -2.03
N LYS A 162 -70.13 70.26 -2.20
CA LYS A 162 -71.13 71.30 -2.44
C LYS A 162 -71.30 72.24 -1.25
N THR A 163 -71.35 71.71 -0.03
CA THR A 163 -71.41 72.50 1.21
C THR A 163 -70.12 73.27 1.51
N ALA A 164 -68.98 72.85 0.97
CA ALA A 164 -67.72 73.59 1.09
C ALA A 164 -67.57 74.76 0.09
N VAL A 165 -68.42 74.84 -0.95
CA VAL A 165 -68.31 75.80 -2.07
C VAL A 165 -69.48 76.82 -2.12
N GLU A 166 -70.55 76.67 -1.33
CA GLU A 166 -71.64 77.65 -1.28
C GLU A 166 -71.19 79.00 -0.67
N PRO A 167 -71.41 80.16 -1.34
CA PRO A 167 -71.23 81.46 -0.73
C PRO A 167 -72.37 81.71 0.26
N GLN A 168 -72.04 82.06 1.52
CA GLN A 168 -73.07 82.42 2.49
C GLN A 168 -73.78 83.73 2.08
N PRO A 169 -75.12 83.84 2.22
CA PRO A 169 -75.82 85.10 2.11
C PRO A 169 -75.57 85.96 3.35
N GLU A 170 -75.27 87.25 3.13
CA GLU A 170 -75.26 88.28 4.16
C GLU A 170 -76.69 88.53 4.69
N ALA A 171 -76.96 88.20 5.96
CA ALA A 171 -78.02 88.84 6.75
C ALA A 171 -77.86 88.58 8.27
N GLU A 172 -77.46 89.65 8.95
CA GLU A 172 -77.94 90.14 10.26
C GLU A 172 -77.98 89.25 11.54
N SER A 173 -77.11 89.68 12.47
CA SER A 173 -77.40 89.98 13.89
C SER A 173 -77.28 88.90 14.98
N LEU A 174 -76.25 89.12 15.81
CA LEU A 174 -76.14 89.04 17.27
C LEU A 174 -76.45 87.73 18.04
N ASN A 175 -75.40 87.32 18.76
CA ASN A 175 -75.34 86.49 19.97
C ASN A 175 -75.56 84.98 19.83
N ASN A 176 -74.46 84.26 19.59
CA ASN A 176 -73.92 83.26 20.51
C ASN A 176 -72.60 82.69 19.96
N GLU A 177 -71.67 82.35 20.83
CA GLU A 177 -70.43 81.62 20.51
C GLU A 177 -70.74 80.29 19.81
N LEU A 178 -70.79 80.30 18.48
CA LEU A 178 -70.87 79.11 17.65
C LEU A 178 -69.83 79.20 16.53
N ILE A 179 -68.67 78.63 16.85
CA ILE A 179 -67.75 77.88 15.98
C ILE A 179 -67.95 78.15 14.48
N LYS A 180 -67.13 79.04 13.92
CA LYS A 180 -66.80 79.02 12.49
C LYS A 180 -66.22 77.63 12.16
N PRO A 181 -66.71 76.88 11.16
CA PRO A 181 -66.05 75.64 10.76
C PRO A 181 -64.68 76.01 10.23
N ASN A 182 -63.63 75.63 10.95
CA ASN A 182 -62.25 75.76 10.50
C ASN A 182 -62.14 75.06 9.13
N THR A 183 -61.75 75.78 8.09
CA THR A 183 -61.57 75.27 6.71
C THR A 183 -60.68 74.02 6.66
N HIS A 184 -59.77 73.86 7.63
CA HIS A 184 -58.98 72.65 7.85
C HIS A 184 -59.79 71.39 8.23
N ILE A 185 -60.86 71.52 9.01
CA ILE A 185 -61.69 70.39 9.47
C ILE A 185 -62.55 69.84 8.32
N VAL A 186 -63.12 70.72 7.49
CA VAL A 186 -63.89 70.32 6.32
C VAL A 186 -62.99 69.63 5.29
N ARG A 187 -61.79 70.16 5.07
CA ARG A 187 -60.81 69.58 4.16
C ARG A 187 -60.29 68.22 4.61
N GLY A 188 -60.05 68.03 5.91
CA GLY A 188 -59.72 66.71 6.49
C GLY A 188 -60.83 65.68 6.26
N LYS A 189 -62.11 66.05 6.46
CA LYS A 189 -63.25 65.17 6.17
C LYS A 189 -63.41 64.82 4.69
N ILE A 190 -63.02 65.73 3.79
CA ILE A 190 -62.98 65.45 2.35
C ILE A 190 -61.87 64.43 2.06
N ASP A 191 -60.66 64.64 2.58
CA ASP A 191 -59.54 63.70 2.40
C ASP A 191 -59.85 62.31 2.98
N ASP A 192 -60.52 62.22 4.12
CA ASP A 192 -60.97 60.94 4.71
C ASP A 192 -61.99 60.21 3.83
N ASN A 193 -62.95 60.93 3.25
CA ASN A 193 -63.90 60.35 2.29
C ASN A 193 -63.22 59.97 0.97
N LEU A 194 -62.23 60.74 0.50
CA LEU A 194 -61.43 60.39 -0.67
C LEU A 194 -60.62 59.11 -0.42
N LYS A 195 -59.99 58.96 0.76
CA LYS A 195 -59.30 57.73 1.18
C LYS A 195 -60.24 56.54 1.18
N MET A 196 -61.42 56.68 1.80
CA MET A 196 -62.41 55.61 1.87
C MET A 196 -62.96 55.25 0.48
N LEU A 197 -63.25 56.25 -0.35
CA LEU A 197 -63.72 56.06 -1.72
C LEU A 197 -62.67 55.37 -2.60
N ALA A 198 -61.40 55.76 -2.49
CA ALA A 198 -60.31 55.12 -3.23
C ALA A 198 -60.17 53.64 -2.85
N LYS A 199 -60.26 53.29 -1.56
CA LYS A 199 -60.30 51.90 -1.09
C LYS A 199 -61.51 51.14 -1.64
N SER A 200 -62.69 51.75 -1.65
CA SER A 200 -63.89 51.15 -2.25
C SER A 200 -63.73 50.87 -3.75
N TYR A 201 -63.09 51.76 -4.50
CA TYR A 201 -62.81 51.51 -5.92
C TYR A 201 -61.84 50.34 -6.14
N ILE A 202 -60.80 50.18 -5.30
CA ILE A 202 -59.96 48.97 -5.32
C ILE A 202 -60.80 47.72 -5.05
N SER A 203 -61.71 47.77 -4.08
CA SER A 203 -62.63 46.66 -3.79
C SER A 203 -63.48 46.27 -5.00
N ASP A 204 -64.00 47.26 -5.74
CA ASP A 204 -64.89 47.07 -6.89
C ASP A 204 -64.15 46.75 -8.21
N GLY A 205 -62.81 46.69 -8.20
CA GLY A 205 -62.01 46.44 -9.41
C GLY A 205 -61.82 47.67 -10.31
N GLU A 206 -62.09 48.86 -9.79
CA GLU A 206 -61.98 50.13 -10.50
C GLU A 206 -60.63 50.83 -10.21
N PHE A 207 -59.51 50.16 -10.51
CA PHE A 207 -58.16 50.59 -10.12
C PHE A 207 -57.79 52.01 -10.56
N GLU A 208 -58.00 52.35 -11.84
CA GLU A 208 -57.71 53.69 -12.37
C GLU A 208 -58.50 54.80 -11.65
N LYS A 209 -59.74 54.52 -11.27
CA LYS A 209 -60.54 55.48 -10.51
C LYS A 209 -60.00 55.62 -9.09
N ALA A 210 -59.58 54.53 -8.45
CA ALA A 210 -58.94 54.57 -7.14
C ALA A 210 -57.69 55.46 -7.13
N LEU A 211 -56.80 55.28 -8.13
CA LEU A 211 -55.58 56.09 -8.25
C LEU A 211 -55.90 57.56 -8.52
N LYS A 212 -56.87 57.87 -9.40
CA LYS A 212 -57.31 59.24 -9.66
C LYS A 212 -57.92 59.90 -8.41
N THR A 213 -58.68 59.16 -7.62
CA THR A 213 -59.25 59.64 -6.36
C THR A 213 -58.16 59.93 -5.33
N ALA A 214 -57.13 59.09 -5.23
CA ALA A 214 -55.99 59.35 -4.35
C ALA A 214 -55.26 60.67 -4.70
N LEU A 215 -55.14 61.00 -5.99
CA LEU A 215 -54.49 62.24 -6.46
C LEU A 215 -55.23 63.53 -6.03
N GLN A 216 -56.50 63.43 -5.61
CA GLN A 216 -57.31 64.56 -5.15
C GLN A 216 -57.07 64.92 -3.68
N ILE A 217 -56.33 64.08 -2.93
CA ILE A 217 -56.00 64.34 -1.52
C ILE A 217 -55.14 65.59 -1.39
N SER A 218 -55.44 66.42 -0.41
CA SER A 218 -54.80 67.72 -0.29
C SER A 218 -53.37 67.69 0.24
N ASN A 219 -53.04 66.75 1.12
CA ASN A 219 -51.69 66.57 1.64
C ASN A 219 -50.82 65.73 0.67
N GLU A 220 -49.72 66.30 0.16
CA GLU A 220 -48.85 65.62 -0.81
C GLU A 220 -48.19 64.34 -0.27
N LYS A 221 -47.82 64.30 1.01
CA LYS A 221 -47.23 63.10 1.61
C LYS A 221 -48.26 61.97 1.68
N GLU A 222 -49.45 62.26 2.20
CA GLU A 222 -50.54 61.29 2.29
C GLU A 222 -51.05 60.85 0.92
N LYS A 223 -51.05 61.77 -0.05
CA LYS A 223 -51.39 61.48 -1.45
C LYS A 223 -50.45 60.43 -2.04
N ILE A 224 -49.15 60.66 -1.96
CA ILE A 224 -48.13 59.75 -2.50
C ILE A 224 -48.17 58.41 -1.74
N GLU A 225 -48.30 58.45 -0.41
CA GLU A 225 -48.38 57.25 0.43
C GLU A 225 -49.62 56.41 0.08
N LEU A 226 -50.81 57.02 0.00
CA LEU A 226 -52.01 56.32 -0.40
C LEU A 226 -51.88 55.78 -1.83
N HIS A 227 -51.39 56.59 -2.76
CA HIS A 227 -51.25 56.17 -4.16
C HIS A 227 -50.39 54.91 -4.29
N ASN A 228 -49.20 54.89 -3.68
CA ASN A 228 -48.31 53.73 -3.67
C ASN A 228 -48.95 52.53 -2.95
N THR A 229 -49.67 52.78 -1.85
CA THR A 229 -50.34 51.73 -1.07
C THR A 229 -51.51 51.09 -1.84
N LEU A 230 -52.25 51.88 -2.63
CA LEU A 230 -53.30 51.36 -3.51
C LEU A 230 -52.73 50.50 -4.65
N ILE A 231 -51.56 50.86 -5.20
CA ILE A 231 -50.84 50.02 -6.19
C ILE A 231 -50.48 48.66 -5.57
N ARG A 232 -49.92 48.66 -4.35
CA ARG A 232 -49.59 47.44 -3.58
C ARG A 232 -50.84 46.61 -3.32
N ALA A 233 -51.93 47.24 -2.85
CA ALA A 233 -53.20 46.55 -2.59
C ALA A 233 -53.78 45.91 -3.86
N ASN A 234 -53.74 46.61 -4.99
CA ASN A 234 -54.24 46.10 -6.27
C ASN A 234 -53.42 44.92 -6.80
N ALA A 235 -52.13 44.82 -6.46
CA ALA A 235 -51.26 43.75 -6.95
C ALA A 235 -51.82 42.37 -6.60
N SER A 236 -52.45 42.22 -5.43
CA SER A 236 -53.15 40.99 -5.00
C SER A 236 -54.30 40.55 -5.89
N LYS A 237 -54.93 41.48 -6.60
CA LYS A 237 -56.07 41.24 -7.48
C LYS A 237 -55.66 41.15 -8.94
N ASN A 238 -54.78 42.05 -9.36
CA ASN A 238 -54.29 42.15 -10.72
C ASN A 238 -52.83 42.63 -10.72
N LEU A 239 -51.90 41.68 -10.67
CA LEU A 239 -50.46 41.96 -10.60
C LEU A 239 -50.00 42.76 -11.82
N ASP A 240 -50.40 42.36 -13.03
CA ASP A 240 -49.96 42.98 -14.28
C ASP A 240 -50.34 44.46 -14.36
N GLU A 241 -51.56 44.80 -13.95
CA GLU A 241 -52.03 46.19 -13.96
C GLU A 241 -51.28 47.05 -12.93
N SER A 242 -50.99 46.50 -11.75
CA SER A 242 -50.14 47.18 -10.76
C SER A 242 -48.71 47.38 -11.25
N LEU A 243 -48.11 46.36 -11.86
CA LEU A 243 -46.73 46.43 -12.37
C LEU A 243 -46.59 47.49 -13.48
N ARG A 244 -47.55 47.60 -14.40
CA ARG A 244 -47.57 48.68 -15.40
C ARG A 244 -47.55 50.07 -14.78
N LYS A 245 -48.27 50.29 -13.67
CA LYS A 245 -48.23 51.58 -12.95
C LYS A 245 -46.91 51.84 -12.24
N VAL A 246 -46.22 50.80 -11.81
CA VAL A 246 -44.87 50.92 -11.25
C VAL A 246 -43.85 51.26 -12.33
N GLU A 247 -43.99 50.70 -13.54
CA GLU A 247 -43.13 51.03 -14.70
C GLU A 247 -43.22 52.51 -15.08
N ASP A 248 -44.40 53.12 -14.98
CA ASP A 248 -44.64 54.54 -15.29
C ASP A 248 -43.93 55.52 -14.31
N LEU A 249 -43.37 55.03 -13.20
CA LEU A 249 -42.68 55.87 -12.20
C LEU A 249 -41.29 56.32 -12.68
N LYS A 250 -41.10 57.64 -12.76
CA LYS A 250 -39.83 58.26 -13.18
C LYS A 250 -38.70 58.21 -12.13
N ASP A 251 -39.05 58.15 -10.85
CA ASP A 251 -38.10 58.11 -9.74
C ASP A 251 -37.66 56.66 -9.49
N LEU A 252 -36.46 56.30 -9.95
CA LEU A 252 -35.90 54.95 -9.87
C LEU A 252 -35.82 54.43 -8.43
N ASN A 253 -35.50 55.27 -7.45
CA ASN A 253 -35.40 54.85 -6.06
C ASN A 253 -36.78 54.49 -5.50
N LYS A 254 -37.79 55.33 -5.78
CA LYS A 254 -39.17 55.03 -5.38
C LYS A 254 -39.75 53.84 -6.13
N LYS A 255 -39.43 53.69 -7.42
CA LYS A 255 -39.78 52.53 -8.24
C LYS A 255 -39.22 51.25 -7.60
N ASN A 256 -37.91 51.18 -7.37
CA ASN A 256 -37.26 50.00 -6.79
C ASN A 256 -37.77 49.68 -5.38
N GLN A 257 -38.03 50.69 -4.55
CA GLN A 257 -38.62 50.50 -3.22
C GLN A 257 -40.05 49.96 -3.31
N LEU A 258 -40.86 50.47 -4.25
CA LEU A 258 -42.22 49.97 -4.46
C LEU A 258 -42.22 48.53 -4.99
N ILE A 259 -41.30 48.18 -5.90
CA ILE A 259 -41.09 46.81 -6.39
C ILE A 259 -40.72 45.88 -5.23
N LYS A 260 -39.75 46.27 -4.38
CA LYS A 260 -39.37 45.53 -3.16
C LYS A 260 -40.58 45.26 -2.28
N ASN A 261 -41.38 46.28 -2.01
CA ASN A 261 -42.56 46.18 -1.15
C ASN A 261 -43.63 45.26 -1.76
N ILE A 262 -43.95 45.43 -3.05
CA ILE A 262 -44.87 44.55 -3.76
C ILE A 262 -44.39 43.10 -3.69
N ALA A 263 -43.10 42.83 -3.94
CA ALA A 263 -42.56 41.48 -3.86
C ALA A 263 -42.66 40.87 -2.45
N LEU A 264 -42.38 41.64 -1.40
CA LEU A 264 -42.54 41.19 -0.01
C LEU A 264 -43.99 40.85 0.34
N ASP A 265 -44.93 41.68 -0.12
CA ASP A 265 -46.37 41.46 0.08
C ASP A 265 -46.85 40.23 -0.72
N TYR A 266 -46.40 40.11 -1.98
CA TYR A 266 -46.77 39.03 -2.89
C TYR A 266 -46.20 37.67 -2.49
N LEU A 267 -45.18 37.65 -1.64
CA LEU A 267 -44.60 36.43 -1.09
C LEU A 267 -45.61 35.57 -0.34
N ILE A 268 -46.67 36.16 0.21
CA ILE A 268 -47.76 35.44 0.89
C ILE A 268 -48.80 34.92 -0.11
N ILE A 269 -48.92 35.58 -1.27
CA ILE A 269 -49.97 35.34 -2.24
C ILE A 269 -49.52 34.29 -3.26
N ASN A 270 -48.44 34.57 -3.99
CA ASN A 270 -47.86 33.67 -4.97
C ASN A 270 -46.34 33.91 -5.13
N PRO A 271 -45.49 33.10 -4.46
CA PRO A 271 -44.04 33.22 -4.58
C PRO A 271 -43.49 32.99 -6.00
N ASP A 272 -44.20 32.25 -6.85
CA ASP A 272 -43.71 31.90 -8.18
C ASP A 272 -43.67 33.11 -9.13
N ASP A 273 -44.40 34.20 -8.80
CA ASP A 273 -44.41 35.46 -9.55
C ASP A 273 -43.33 36.46 -9.09
N ILE A 274 -42.59 36.18 -8.02
CA ILE A 274 -41.53 37.08 -7.52
C ILE A 274 -40.44 37.37 -8.57
N PRO A 275 -39.94 36.38 -9.36
CA PRO A 275 -38.98 36.66 -10.42
C PRO A 275 -39.51 37.66 -11.46
N LYS A 276 -40.80 37.57 -11.79
CA LYS A 276 -41.48 38.51 -12.70
C LYS A 276 -41.51 39.91 -12.10
N ILE A 277 -41.82 40.06 -10.81
CA ILE A 277 -41.82 41.35 -10.12
C ILE A 277 -40.41 41.97 -10.11
N LEU A 278 -39.38 41.17 -9.81
CA LEU A 278 -37.99 41.62 -9.75
C LEU A 278 -37.39 41.95 -11.12
N SER A 279 -37.96 41.45 -12.22
CA SER A 279 -37.49 41.74 -13.57
C SER A 279 -37.61 43.22 -13.96
N LEU A 280 -38.43 44.00 -13.23
CA LEU A 280 -38.60 45.44 -13.44
C LEU A 280 -37.46 46.30 -12.89
N ILE A 281 -36.53 45.70 -12.15
CA ILE A 281 -35.33 46.37 -11.64
C ILE A 281 -34.21 46.18 -12.66
N GLU A 282 -33.82 47.27 -13.32
CA GLU A 282 -32.81 47.27 -14.38
C GLU A 282 -31.39 47.04 -13.84
N GLU A 283 -31.06 47.60 -12.67
CA GLU A 283 -29.73 47.49 -12.09
C GLU A 283 -29.55 46.17 -11.33
N THR A 284 -28.68 45.29 -11.85
CA THR A 284 -28.39 43.96 -11.28
C THR A 284 -28.00 44.01 -9.81
N THR A 285 -27.16 44.97 -9.40
CA THR A 285 -26.70 45.06 -8.00
C THR A 285 -27.83 45.40 -7.03
N VAL A 286 -28.79 46.23 -7.45
CA VAL A 286 -29.96 46.60 -6.66
C VAL A 286 -30.96 45.45 -6.64
N LYS A 287 -31.16 44.79 -7.79
CA LYS A 287 -31.99 43.59 -7.91
C LYS A 287 -31.52 42.48 -6.96
N GLU A 288 -30.22 42.20 -6.93
CA GLU A 288 -29.64 41.16 -6.07
C GLU A 288 -29.75 41.52 -4.58
N LYS A 289 -29.51 42.79 -4.20
CA LYS A 289 -29.76 43.26 -2.83
C LYS A 289 -31.22 43.07 -2.40
N ILE A 290 -32.17 43.43 -3.26
CA ILE A 290 -33.61 43.27 -2.97
C ILE A 290 -33.98 41.79 -2.92
N LEU A 291 -33.46 40.96 -3.83
CA LEU A 291 -33.64 39.51 -3.81
C LEU A 291 -33.16 38.88 -2.51
N LEU A 292 -32.00 39.30 -1.98
CA LEU A 292 -31.50 38.80 -0.69
C LEU A 292 -32.41 39.17 0.49
N VAL A 293 -33.01 40.36 0.47
CA VAL A 293 -34.02 40.76 1.46
C VAL A 293 -35.26 39.87 1.36
N ILE A 294 -35.71 39.57 0.15
CA ILE A 294 -36.85 38.70 -0.10
C ILE A 294 -36.56 37.25 0.31
N LEU A 295 -35.37 36.71 0.00
CA LEU A 295 -34.91 35.39 0.43
C LEU A 295 -34.86 35.28 1.96
N TYR A 296 -34.38 36.33 2.63
CA TYR A 296 -34.40 36.38 4.09
C TYR A 296 -35.83 36.38 4.66
N ALA A 297 -36.73 37.19 4.10
CA ALA A 297 -38.13 37.19 4.49
C ALA A 297 -38.82 35.84 4.21
N SER A 298 -38.43 35.16 3.13
CA SER A 298 -38.89 33.82 2.76
C SER A 298 -38.48 32.79 3.81
N LEU A 299 -37.20 32.79 4.20
CA LEU A 299 -36.64 31.87 5.22
C LEU A 299 -37.35 31.98 6.57
N LYS A 300 -37.80 33.18 6.97
CA LYS A 300 -38.58 33.36 8.20
C LYS A 300 -39.94 32.67 8.15
N LYS A 301 -40.53 32.55 6.97
CA LYS A 301 -41.84 31.91 6.77
C LYS A 301 -41.70 30.43 6.50
N GLU A 302 -41.04 30.07 5.40
CA GLU A 302 -40.89 28.68 4.97
C GLU A 302 -39.63 28.51 4.10
N ALA A 303 -38.80 27.52 4.44
CA ALA A 303 -37.56 27.24 3.72
C ALA A 303 -37.77 26.86 2.24
N SER A 304 -38.90 26.22 1.91
CA SER A 304 -39.26 25.80 0.55
C SER A 304 -39.41 27.00 -0.40
N ILE A 305 -39.94 28.13 0.09
CA ILE A 305 -40.09 29.37 -0.69
C ILE A 305 -38.72 29.94 -1.04
N ALA A 306 -37.81 30.00 -0.07
CA ALA A 306 -36.45 30.47 -0.30
C ALA A 306 -35.71 29.58 -1.31
N LEU A 307 -35.90 28.26 -1.22
CA LEU A 307 -35.30 27.30 -2.15
C LEU A 307 -35.79 27.46 -3.60
N LYS A 308 -37.03 27.90 -3.83
CA LYS A 308 -37.52 28.22 -5.18
C LYS A 308 -36.88 29.48 -5.77
N LEU A 309 -36.60 30.47 -4.93
CA LEU A 309 -36.11 31.78 -5.36
C LEU A 309 -34.58 31.83 -5.50
N ILE A 310 -33.87 30.84 -4.96
CA ILE A 310 -32.40 30.85 -4.89
C ILE A 310 -31.72 30.85 -6.26
N GLU A 311 -32.35 30.26 -7.27
CA GLU A 311 -31.81 30.22 -8.64
C GLU A 311 -31.71 31.61 -9.28
N GLN A 312 -32.38 32.61 -8.71
CA GLN A 312 -32.31 34.00 -9.18
C GLN A 312 -31.05 34.74 -8.69
N VAL A 313 -30.26 34.16 -7.76
CA VAL A 313 -29.02 34.77 -7.24
C VAL A 313 -27.88 34.49 -8.22
N GLU A 314 -27.26 35.53 -8.78
CA GLU A 314 -26.25 35.39 -9.83
C GLU A 314 -24.87 35.04 -9.27
N ASP A 315 -24.52 35.56 -8.09
CA ASP A 315 -23.26 35.23 -7.41
C ASP A 315 -23.37 33.85 -6.73
N GLU A 316 -22.56 32.90 -7.20
CA GLU A 316 -22.59 31.51 -6.75
C GLU A 316 -22.15 31.34 -5.29
N ILE A 317 -21.22 32.16 -4.78
CA ILE A 317 -20.79 32.11 -3.38
C ILE A 317 -21.90 32.62 -2.45
N ILE A 318 -22.58 33.70 -2.86
CA ILE A 318 -23.78 34.17 -2.17
C ILE A 318 -24.87 33.10 -2.23
N ARG A 319 -25.08 32.47 -3.40
CA ARG A 319 -26.05 31.39 -3.56
C ARG A 319 -25.78 30.23 -2.59
N ILE A 320 -24.54 29.75 -2.52
CA ILE A 320 -24.10 28.72 -1.56
C ILE A 320 -24.37 29.16 -0.12
N LYS A 321 -24.02 30.41 0.24
CA LYS A 321 -24.33 30.96 1.58
C LYS A 321 -25.81 30.90 1.91
N VAL A 322 -26.69 31.27 0.99
CA VAL A 322 -28.14 31.18 1.22
C VAL A 322 -28.58 29.73 1.37
N LEU A 323 -28.07 28.80 0.55
CA LEU A 323 -28.35 27.37 0.67
C LEU A 323 -27.95 26.82 2.05
N PHE A 324 -26.80 27.22 2.61
CA PHE A 324 -26.43 26.87 3.99
C PHE A 324 -27.43 27.41 5.04
N ASN A 325 -28.03 28.58 4.82
CA ASN A 325 -29.06 29.12 5.72
C ASN A 325 -30.40 28.41 5.55
N ILE A 326 -30.73 27.96 4.34
CA ILE A 326 -31.87 27.07 4.08
C ILE A 326 -31.65 25.75 4.83
N ILE A 327 -30.48 25.12 4.71
CA ILE A 327 -30.11 23.90 5.44
C ILE A 327 -30.27 24.11 6.95
N LYS A 328 -29.75 25.24 7.48
CA LYS A 328 -29.90 25.59 8.89
C LYS A 328 -31.36 25.65 9.32
N LYS A 329 -32.21 26.34 8.56
CA LYS A 329 -33.63 26.46 8.86
C LYS A 329 -34.35 25.11 8.83
N ILE A 330 -34.02 24.25 7.87
CA ILE A 330 -34.55 22.88 7.76
C ILE A 330 -34.10 22.01 8.93
N HIS A 331 -32.83 22.14 9.34
CA HIS A 331 -32.26 21.42 10.49
C HIS A 331 -32.90 21.87 11.80
N ASP A 332 -33.08 23.18 12.01
CA ASP A 332 -33.78 23.76 13.16
C ASP A 332 -35.25 23.26 13.25
N GLU A 333 -35.87 22.99 12.09
CA GLU A 333 -37.21 22.40 11.96
C GLU A 333 -37.22 20.86 12.08
N LYS A 334 -36.07 20.21 12.29
CA LYS A 334 -35.88 18.76 12.39
C LYS A 334 -36.33 17.98 11.15
N LYS A 335 -36.14 18.56 9.96
CA LYS A 335 -36.49 17.95 8.66
C LYS A 335 -35.25 17.55 7.86
N ASP A 336 -34.31 16.86 8.52
CA ASP A 336 -32.96 16.60 7.98
C ASP A 336 -32.95 15.77 6.68
N ASN A 337 -33.99 14.97 6.45
CA ASN A 337 -34.19 14.23 5.21
C ASN A 337 -34.24 15.13 3.96
N LEU A 338 -34.57 16.41 4.11
CA LEU A 338 -34.60 17.39 3.01
C LEU A 338 -33.24 18.04 2.75
N ILE A 339 -32.22 17.80 3.58
CA ILE A 339 -30.91 18.46 3.47
C ILE A 339 -30.04 17.82 2.39
N LEU A 340 -30.07 16.49 2.22
CA LEU A 340 -29.19 15.77 1.29
C LEU A 340 -29.25 16.28 -0.17
N PRO A 341 -30.43 16.56 -0.75
CA PRO A 341 -30.51 17.14 -2.10
C PRO A 341 -29.86 18.52 -2.19
N ILE A 342 -29.94 19.32 -1.12
CA ILE A 342 -29.37 20.67 -1.06
C ILE A 342 -27.84 20.60 -0.96
N LEU A 343 -27.29 19.66 -0.18
CA LEU A 343 -25.84 19.41 -0.13
C LEU A 343 -25.31 19.07 -1.54
N LYS A 344 -25.99 18.17 -2.25
CA LYS A 344 -25.62 17.81 -3.64
C LYS A 344 -25.69 19.02 -4.59
N GLN A 345 -26.69 19.90 -4.42
CA GLN A 345 -26.79 21.13 -5.20
C GLN A 345 -25.60 22.06 -4.92
N ILE A 346 -25.18 22.21 -3.67
CA ILE A 346 -23.99 22.99 -3.30
C ILE A 346 -22.73 22.38 -3.94
N ASP A 347 -22.54 21.06 -3.83
CA ASP A 347 -21.39 20.37 -4.42
C ASP A 347 -21.34 20.56 -5.93
N GLN A 348 -22.48 20.47 -6.62
CA GLN A 348 -22.58 20.70 -8.06
C GLN A 348 -22.24 22.14 -8.45
N ILE A 349 -22.71 23.13 -7.69
CA ILE A 349 -22.35 24.54 -7.92
C ILE A 349 -20.83 24.70 -7.79
N ILE A 350 -20.22 24.13 -6.76
CA ILE A 350 -18.78 24.27 -6.50
C ILE A 350 -17.93 23.54 -7.55
N LEU A 351 -18.31 22.31 -7.92
CA LEU A 351 -17.50 21.45 -8.79
C LEU A 351 -17.65 21.77 -10.29
N ASN A 352 -18.80 22.30 -10.71
CA ASN A 352 -19.09 22.58 -12.13
C ASN A 352 -18.99 24.06 -12.51
N SER A 353 -18.57 24.93 -11.59
CA SER A 353 -18.50 26.36 -11.84
C SER A 353 -17.24 26.74 -12.62
N ASP A 354 -17.42 27.58 -13.64
CA ASP A 354 -16.33 28.26 -14.35
C ASP A 354 -15.83 29.52 -13.61
N LYS A 355 -16.54 29.95 -12.56
CA LYS A 355 -16.28 31.18 -11.78
C LYS A 355 -15.60 30.89 -10.44
N ILE A 356 -15.81 29.71 -9.87
CA ILE A 356 -15.27 29.29 -8.58
C ILE A 356 -14.02 28.46 -8.81
N THR A 357 -12.87 28.92 -8.30
CA THR A 357 -11.63 28.14 -8.33
C THR A 357 -11.30 27.60 -6.95
N ILE A 358 -11.57 26.32 -6.72
CA ILE A 358 -11.35 25.66 -5.41
C ILE A 358 -9.87 25.65 -4.99
N SER A 359 -8.94 25.59 -5.95
CA SER A 359 -7.49 25.57 -5.68
C SER A 359 -6.89 26.96 -5.40
N GLU A 360 -7.68 28.04 -5.50
CA GLU A 360 -7.19 29.38 -5.25
C GLU A 360 -6.58 29.51 -3.85
N ARG A 361 -5.48 30.27 -3.76
CA ARG A 361 -4.76 30.56 -2.52
C ARG A 361 -4.34 29.31 -1.76
N LYS A 362 -3.97 28.24 -2.47
CA LYS A 362 -3.60 26.94 -1.89
C LYS A 362 -4.75 26.38 -1.02
N TYR A 363 -5.96 26.35 -1.58
CA TYR A 363 -7.15 25.86 -0.90
C TYR A 363 -7.57 26.68 0.34
N ASN A 364 -7.14 27.94 0.45
CA ASN A 364 -7.59 28.87 1.48
C ASN A 364 -8.56 29.90 0.90
N ASN A 365 -9.72 29.42 0.49
CA ASN A 365 -10.79 30.25 -0.08
C ASN A 365 -12.17 29.76 0.42
N PRO A 366 -13.21 30.63 0.36
CA PRO A 366 -14.53 30.29 0.88
C PRO A 366 -15.16 29.06 0.23
N ALA A 367 -14.96 28.84 -1.07
CA ALA A 367 -15.57 27.72 -1.77
C ALA A 367 -15.04 26.37 -1.27
N TYR A 368 -13.72 26.26 -1.07
CA TYR A 368 -13.12 25.06 -0.50
C TYR A 368 -13.64 24.78 0.92
N GLU A 369 -13.77 25.82 1.76
CA GLU A 369 -14.35 25.65 3.10
C GLU A 369 -15.82 25.19 3.05
N TYR A 370 -16.65 25.79 2.19
CA TYR A 370 -18.03 25.34 2.00
C TYR A 370 -18.10 23.89 1.51
N PHE A 371 -17.20 23.49 0.62
CA PHE A 371 -17.17 22.14 0.10
C PHE A 371 -16.82 21.12 1.19
N LYS A 372 -15.75 21.35 1.96
CA LYS A 372 -15.39 20.51 3.11
C LYS A 372 -16.52 20.39 4.13
N GLU A 373 -17.16 21.51 4.44
CA GLU A 373 -18.27 21.56 5.38
C GLU A 373 -19.49 20.77 4.86
N THR A 374 -19.77 20.83 3.56
CA THR A 374 -20.84 20.05 2.92
C THR A 374 -20.59 18.55 3.07
N ILE A 375 -19.36 18.11 2.84
CA ILE A 375 -18.93 16.71 3.03
C ILE A 375 -19.03 16.30 4.50
N CYS A 376 -18.64 17.18 5.42
CA CYS A 376 -18.73 16.92 6.86
C CYS A 376 -20.19 16.79 7.33
N ILE A 377 -21.10 17.64 6.83
CA ILE A 377 -22.54 17.55 7.11
C ILE A 377 -23.11 16.25 6.52
N LEU A 378 -22.71 15.89 5.30
CA LEU A 378 -23.11 14.64 4.65
C LEU A 378 -22.71 13.42 5.50
N ALA A 379 -21.47 13.40 5.99
CA ALA A 379 -20.96 12.32 6.83
C ALA A 379 -21.74 12.17 8.15
N GLU A 380 -22.23 13.28 8.70
CA GLU A 380 -23.00 13.31 9.94
C GLU A 380 -24.46 12.88 9.75
N LEU A 381 -25.11 13.33 8.65
CA LEU A 381 -26.52 13.05 8.39
C LEU A 381 -26.78 11.69 7.73
N ASP A 382 -25.82 11.19 6.93
CA ASP A 382 -25.90 9.88 6.28
C ASP A 382 -24.88 8.92 6.90
N CYS A 383 -23.64 8.88 6.40
CA CYS A 383 -22.52 8.19 7.04
C CYS A 383 -21.15 8.60 6.46
N PRO A 384 -20.03 8.34 7.16
CA PRO A 384 -18.69 8.62 6.65
C PRO A 384 -18.34 7.90 5.33
N GLU A 385 -18.91 6.72 5.09
CA GLU A 385 -18.68 5.95 3.85
C GLU A 385 -19.26 6.65 2.62
N THR A 386 -20.45 7.25 2.73
CA THR A 386 -21.02 8.06 1.64
C THR A 386 -20.18 9.30 1.36
N ALA A 387 -19.67 9.95 2.41
CA ALA A 387 -18.79 11.11 2.28
C ALA A 387 -17.44 10.75 1.63
N ASP A 388 -16.83 9.63 2.04
CA ASP A 388 -15.61 9.10 1.42
C ASP A 388 -15.82 8.76 -0.06
N LYS A 389 -16.95 8.16 -0.42
CA LYS A 389 -17.30 7.88 -1.80
C LYS A 389 -17.39 9.16 -2.64
N LEU A 390 -18.01 10.21 -2.11
CA LEU A 390 -18.06 11.52 -2.78
C LEU A 390 -16.66 12.10 -2.98
N ILE A 391 -15.77 11.97 -2.00
CA ILE A 391 -14.35 12.34 -2.14
C ILE A 391 -13.70 11.50 -3.27
N GLY A 392 -13.94 10.19 -3.29
CA GLY A 392 -13.42 9.26 -4.28
C GLY A 392 -13.82 9.59 -5.73
N ASP A 393 -15.04 10.09 -5.92
CA ASP A 393 -15.60 10.47 -7.22
C ASP A 393 -15.02 11.81 -7.76
N ILE A 394 -14.26 12.55 -6.95
CA ILE A 394 -13.59 13.78 -7.39
C ILE A 394 -12.49 13.45 -8.41
N SER A 395 -12.63 14.01 -9.61
CA SER A 395 -11.69 13.78 -10.73
C SER A 395 -10.28 14.28 -10.44
N SER A 396 -10.14 15.40 -9.73
CA SER A 396 -8.83 15.96 -9.35
C SER A 396 -8.21 15.18 -8.18
N LYS A 397 -7.08 14.53 -8.45
CA LYS A 397 -6.30 13.80 -7.43
C LYS A 397 -5.83 14.72 -6.30
N GLU A 398 -5.34 15.92 -6.63
CA GLU A 398 -4.83 16.87 -5.64
C GLU A 398 -5.96 17.37 -4.70
N LEU A 399 -7.13 17.71 -5.26
CA LEU A 399 -8.28 18.11 -4.45
C LEU A 399 -8.73 16.97 -3.53
N ARG A 400 -8.78 15.74 -4.05
CA ARG A 400 -9.14 14.54 -3.29
C ARG A 400 -8.21 14.32 -2.10
N GLU A 401 -6.91 14.39 -2.32
CA GLU A 401 -5.90 14.20 -1.26
C GLU A 401 -5.99 15.30 -0.19
N ASN A 402 -6.20 16.56 -0.58
CA ASN A 402 -6.35 17.66 0.36
C ASN A 402 -7.62 17.54 1.22
N ILE A 403 -8.76 17.19 0.62
CA ILE A 403 -10.01 17.00 1.38
C ILE A 403 -9.90 15.81 2.32
N ALA A 404 -9.39 14.66 1.84
CA ALA A 404 -9.21 13.48 2.67
C ALA A 404 -8.29 13.75 3.87
N LYS A 405 -7.26 14.57 3.68
CA LYS A 405 -6.35 15.01 4.75
C LYS A 405 -7.04 15.95 5.73
N ASP A 406 -7.76 16.96 5.25
CA ASP A 406 -8.43 17.95 6.10
C ASP A 406 -9.59 17.36 6.90
N LEU A 407 -10.26 16.34 6.36
CA LEU A 407 -11.38 15.63 6.99
C LEU A 407 -10.95 14.31 7.65
N PHE A 408 -9.65 14.12 7.88
CA PHE A 408 -9.15 12.82 8.34
C PHE A 408 -9.73 12.40 9.69
N ASN A 409 -9.80 13.32 10.65
CA ASN A 409 -10.27 13.02 11.99
C ASN A 409 -11.78 12.77 12.05
N GLU A 410 -12.50 13.25 11.05
CA GLU A 410 -13.95 13.16 10.89
C GLU A 410 -14.33 11.84 10.21
N LEU A 411 -13.59 11.45 9.17
CA LEU A 411 -13.95 10.33 8.29
C LEU A 411 -13.12 9.06 8.53
N TYR A 412 -11.87 9.18 8.98
CA TYR A 412 -10.95 8.04 9.06
C TYR A 412 -10.40 7.80 10.47
N GLU A 413 -9.91 6.58 10.68
CA GLU A 413 -9.14 6.19 11.85
C GLU A 413 -8.02 5.23 11.49
N MET A 414 -6.96 5.23 12.31
CA MET A 414 -5.87 4.27 12.19
C MET A 414 -6.18 3.06 13.07
N VAL A 415 -6.27 1.88 12.48
CA VAL A 415 -6.56 0.63 13.18
C VAL A 415 -5.38 -0.33 13.01
N GLU A 416 -5.06 -1.07 14.06
CA GLU A 416 -4.04 -2.12 14.01
C GLU A 416 -4.63 -3.42 13.46
N GLU A 417 -4.21 -3.81 12.26
CA GLU A 417 -4.56 -5.09 11.66
C GLU A 417 -3.48 -6.13 11.93
N LYS A 418 -3.91 -7.34 12.33
CA LYS A 418 -3.03 -8.50 12.47
C LYS A 418 -2.86 -9.15 11.10
N LYS A 419 -1.63 -9.14 10.59
CA LYS A 419 -1.24 -9.82 9.34
C LYS A 419 -0.24 -10.93 9.63
N SER A 420 -0.09 -11.84 8.68
CA SER A 420 0.91 -12.89 8.72
C SER A 420 1.68 -12.99 7.41
N LYS A 421 2.97 -13.30 7.47
CA LYS A 421 3.82 -13.63 6.33
C LYS A 421 4.68 -14.85 6.65
N VAL A 422 5.13 -15.55 5.62
CA VAL A 422 6.10 -16.64 5.76
C VAL A 422 7.48 -16.08 5.43
N GLU A 423 8.47 -16.29 6.31
CA GLU A 423 9.85 -15.90 6.08
C GLU A 423 10.79 -17.12 6.12
N PRO A 424 11.72 -17.27 5.16
CA PRO A 424 12.72 -18.33 5.19
C PRO A 424 13.84 -18.00 6.18
N ILE A 425 14.06 -18.86 7.17
CA ILE A 425 15.14 -18.74 8.15
C ILE A 425 16.13 -19.88 7.94
N GLY A 426 17.39 -19.58 7.63
CA GLY A 426 18.43 -20.60 7.44
C GLY A 426 18.65 -21.44 8.70
N GLN A 427 18.61 -22.76 8.54
CA GLN A 427 18.80 -23.72 9.64
C GLN A 427 20.06 -24.58 9.46
N PHE A 428 20.45 -24.84 8.21
CA PHE A 428 21.59 -25.69 7.86
C PHE A 428 22.23 -25.22 6.56
N SER A 429 23.56 -25.26 6.50
CA SER A 429 24.34 -25.03 5.28
C SER A 429 25.64 -25.83 5.37
N GLN A 430 25.86 -26.74 4.44
CA GLN A 430 27.08 -27.53 4.33
C GLN A 430 27.41 -27.78 2.85
N PHE A 431 28.69 -27.89 2.52
CA PHE A 431 29.13 -28.34 1.21
C PHE A 431 30.10 -29.53 1.31
N TYR A 432 30.16 -30.29 0.22
CA TYR A 432 31.03 -31.45 0.04
C TYR A 432 31.76 -31.31 -1.30
N VAL A 433 33.04 -31.67 -1.33
CA VAL A 433 33.85 -31.75 -2.55
C VAL A 433 34.15 -33.21 -2.82
N MET A 434 34.03 -33.62 -4.08
CA MET A 434 34.24 -34.99 -4.53
C MET A 434 35.13 -34.99 -5.77
N ASN A 435 35.96 -36.01 -5.93
CA ASN A 435 36.76 -36.18 -7.14
C ASN A 435 35.89 -36.68 -8.29
N THR A 436 36.08 -36.09 -9.47
CA THR A 436 35.23 -36.35 -10.64
C THR A 436 36.06 -36.67 -11.87
N TYR A 437 35.55 -37.56 -12.71
CA TYR A 437 36.16 -37.90 -13.98
C TYR A 437 35.10 -38.24 -15.03
N THR A 438 35.18 -37.56 -16.17
CA THR A 438 34.20 -37.57 -17.26
C THR A 438 34.84 -37.88 -18.62
N SER A 439 36.13 -37.58 -18.78
CA SER A 439 36.83 -37.75 -20.06
C SER A 439 37.09 -39.22 -20.41
N LYS A 440 36.66 -39.70 -21.59
CA LYS A 440 37.09 -41.00 -22.15
C LYS A 440 37.00 -42.17 -21.14
N ILE A 441 35.82 -42.40 -20.58
CA ILE A 441 35.56 -43.49 -19.65
C ILE A 441 35.72 -44.83 -20.39
N SER A 442 36.78 -45.57 -20.09
CA SER A 442 36.97 -46.95 -20.54
C SER A 442 36.40 -47.93 -19.52
N ASN A 443 36.30 -49.21 -19.89
CA ASN A 443 35.88 -50.27 -18.97
C ASN A 443 36.81 -50.33 -17.75
N GLU A 444 38.12 -50.14 -17.92
CA GLU A 444 39.09 -50.12 -16.82
C GLU A 444 38.83 -48.98 -15.83
N ILE A 445 38.44 -47.79 -16.33
CA ILE A 445 38.11 -46.63 -15.47
C ILE A 445 36.77 -46.85 -14.76
N GLU A 446 35.80 -47.47 -15.43
CA GLU A 446 34.54 -47.85 -14.81
C GLU A 446 34.75 -48.87 -13.70
N THR A 447 35.50 -49.95 -13.96
CA THR A 447 35.86 -50.94 -12.95
C THR A 447 36.63 -50.30 -11.79
N PHE A 448 37.63 -49.45 -12.09
CA PHE A 448 38.37 -48.69 -11.09
C PHE A 448 37.46 -47.92 -10.14
N SER A 449 36.48 -47.17 -10.67
CA SER A 449 35.50 -46.46 -9.86
C SER A 449 34.62 -47.43 -9.05
N LEU A 450 34.05 -48.45 -9.68
CA LEU A 450 33.08 -49.35 -9.06
C LEU A 450 33.65 -50.16 -7.88
N ILE A 451 34.95 -50.45 -7.88
CA ILE A 451 35.61 -51.14 -6.76
C ILE A 451 36.06 -50.18 -5.63
N GLY A 452 35.80 -48.88 -5.75
CA GLY A 452 36.19 -47.87 -4.74
C GLY A 452 37.50 -47.14 -5.04
N GLY A 453 38.01 -47.23 -6.25
CA GLY A 453 39.21 -46.50 -6.67
C GLY A 453 39.02 -44.99 -6.64
N ASN A 454 40.08 -44.26 -6.27
CA ASN A 454 40.05 -42.80 -6.20
C ASN A 454 41.41 -42.17 -6.50
N VAL A 455 41.41 -40.92 -6.95
CA VAL A 455 42.60 -40.17 -7.37
C VAL A 455 42.47 -38.73 -6.95
N SER A 456 43.59 -38.11 -6.57
CA SER A 456 43.62 -36.71 -6.16
C SER A 456 43.17 -35.77 -7.29
N ASN A 457 42.42 -34.73 -6.90
CA ASN A 457 41.89 -33.72 -7.80
C ASN A 457 42.95 -33.08 -8.73
N ASN A 458 44.16 -32.77 -8.23
CA ASN A 458 45.23 -32.20 -9.07
C ASN A 458 45.64 -33.13 -10.23
N ALA A 459 45.77 -34.44 -9.99
CA ALA A 459 46.10 -35.40 -11.04
C ALA A 459 44.95 -35.51 -12.06
N LEU A 460 43.69 -35.57 -11.58
CA LEU A 460 42.51 -35.59 -12.44
C LEU A 460 42.37 -34.32 -13.30
N ALA A 461 42.72 -33.16 -12.74
CA ALA A 461 42.75 -31.88 -13.44
C ALA A 461 43.99 -31.69 -14.35
N GLY A 462 44.92 -32.67 -14.40
CA GLY A 462 46.15 -32.60 -15.17
C GLY A 462 47.22 -31.65 -14.62
N ASN A 463 47.09 -31.21 -13.36
CA ASN A 463 48.12 -30.46 -12.65
C ASN A 463 49.11 -31.43 -11.99
N LEU A 464 50.20 -31.70 -12.72
CA LEU A 464 51.20 -32.70 -12.34
C LEU A 464 52.42 -32.11 -11.58
N ASN A 465 52.30 -30.89 -11.05
CA ASN A 465 53.38 -30.24 -10.30
C ASN A 465 53.42 -30.67 -8.83
N PHE A 466 53.58 -31.97 -8.57
CA PHE A 466 53.75 -32.55 -7.23
C PHE A 466 55.08 -33.29 -7.13
N ASN A 467 55.72 -33.27 -5.95
CA ASN A 467 56.98 -33.99 -5.70
C ASN A 467 56.78 -35.33 -4.98
N ILE A 468 55.54 -35.61 -4.56
CA ILE A 468 55.15 -36.79 -3.80
C ILE A 468 53.83 -37.32 -4.33
N ALA A 469 53.76 -38.63 -4.54
CA ALA A 469 52.50 -39.33 -4.77
C ALA A 469 52.34 -40.47 -3.76
N LEU A 470 51.19 -40.53 -3.10
CA LEU A 470 50.79 -41.64 -2.25
C LEU A 470 50.00 -42.64 -3.09
N ILE A 471 50.51 -43.84 -3.28
CA ILE A 471 49.84 -44.88 -4.06
C ILE A 471 49.49 -46.03 -3.13
N SER A 472 48.21 -46.35 -2.97
CA SER A 472 47.79 -47.52 -2.22
C SER A 472 47.12 -48.51 -3.15
N LEU A 473 47.69 -49.72 -3.25
CA LEU A 473 47.22 -50.81 -4.11
C LEU A 473 46.74 -52.01 -3.29
N PHE A 474 46.34 -51.79 -2.04
CA PHE A 474 45.93 -52.82 -1.10
C PHE A 474 44.46 -52.64 -0.72
N SER A 475 43.73 -53.74 -0.52
CA SER A 475 42.38 -53.71 0.08
C SER A 475 42.45 -53.77 1.59
N TYR A 476 41.50 -53.09 2.24
CA TYR A 476 41.26 -53.17 3.67
C TYR A 476 39.76 -53.35 3.92
N ASP A 477 39.38 -53.84 5.10
CA ASP A 477 37.98 -53.94 5.53
C ASP A 477 37.32 -52.56 5.77
N PHE A 478 38.05 -51.47 5.52
CA PHE A 478 37.64 -50.09 5.67
C PHE A 478 38.21 -49.24 4.53
N SER A 479 37.59 -48.10 4.24
CA SER A 479 38.10 -47.17 3.22
C SER A 479 39.13 -46.21 3.78
N ILE A 480 40.32 -46.18 3.19
CA ILE A 480 41.38 -45.22 3.50
C ILE A 480 41.22 -43.88 2.76
N PHE A 481 40.32 -43.82 1.78
CA PHE A 481 40.12 -42.64 0.94
C PHE A 481 39.77 -41.37 1.76
N PRO A 482 38.80 -41.38 2.70
CA PRO A 482 38.47 -40.16 3.46
C PRO A 482 39.64 -39.61 4.28
N LEU A 483 40.50 -40.49 4.79
CA LEU A 483 41.68 -40.11 5.56
C LEU A 483 42.72 -39.43 4.66
N ILE A 484 43.04 -40.05 3.52
CA ILE A 484 44.02 -39.53 2.55
C ILE A 484 43.54 -38.24 1.90
N ASP A 485 42.28 -38.19 1.47
CA ASP A 485 41.71 -37.03 0.78
C ASP A 485 41.62 -35.80 1.70
N ARG A 486 41.30 -36.01 2.99
CA ARG A 486 41.32 -34.94 3.98
C ARG A 486 42.73 -34.36 4.17
N VAL A 487 43.75 -35.21 4.29
CA VAL A 487 45.15 -34.74 4.39
C VAL A 487 45.57 -34.02 3.12
N TYR A 488 45.28 -34.59 1.95
CA TYR A 488 45.54 -33.95 0.65
C TYR A 488 44.93 -32.55 0.58
N SER A 489 43.64 -32.42 0.89
CA SER A 489 42.92 -31.15 0.86
C SER A 489 43.54 -30.15 1.83
N GLU A 490 43.80 -30.53 3.08
CA GLU A 490 44.41 -29.62 4.06
C GLU A 490 45.84 -29.19 3.67
N LEU A 491 46.63 -30.05 3.03
CA LEU A 491 47.99 -29.69 2.58
C LEU A 491 47.98 -28.78 1.37
N ALA A 492 47.11 -29.06 0.40
CA ALA A 492 46.95 -28.24 -0.80
C ALA A 492 46.54 -26.80 -0.46
N TYR A 493 45.68 -26.61 0.55
CA TYR A 493 45.23 -25.28 0.98
C TYR A 493 46.22 -24.53 1.89
N ASN A 494 46.95 -25.23 2.76
CA ASN A 494 47.68 -24.57 3.85
C ASN A 494 49.21 -24.47 3.66
N SER A 495 49.81 -25.14 2.68
CA SER A 495 51.26 -25.33 2.69
C SER A 495 52.00 -25.15 1.36
N ASP A 496 51.31 -24.72 0.29
CA ASP A 496 51.82 -24.65 -1.10
C ASP A 496 52.46 -25.96 -1.61
N LYS A 497 52.41 -27.04 -0.83
CA LYS A 497 52.96 -28.35 -1.13
C LYS A 497 51.91 -29.14 -1.90
N SER A 498 52.17 -29.40 -3.17
CA SER A 498 51.35 -30.30 -3.97
C SER A 498 51.81 -31.74 -3.75
N ILE A 499 50.90 -32.56 -3.21
CA ILE A 499 51.00 -34.02 -3.22
C ILE A 499 49.92 -34.58 -4.15
N ALA A 500 50.11 -35.79 -4.66
CA ALA A 500 49.06 -36.54 -5.35
C ALA A 500 48.74 -37.82 -4.57
N TYR A 501 47.58 -38.41 -4.83
CA TYR A 501 47.32 -39.78 -4.40
C TYR A 501 46.56 -40.58 -5.45
N TYR A 502 46.72 -41.89 -5.37
CA TYR A 502 45.99 -42.88 -6.15
C TYR A 502 45.67 -44.07 -5.24
N ILE A 503 44.41 -44.48 -5.22
CA ILE A 503 43.91 -45.57 -4.38
C ILE A 503 43.26 -46.59 -5.31
N TYR A 504 43.70 -47.84 -5.21
CA TYR A 504 43.10 -49.00 -5.85
C TYR A 504 42.95 -50.12 -4.82
N PRO A 505 41.72 -50.43 -4.37
CA PRO A 505 41.47 -51.55 -3.49
C PRO A 505 41.66 -52.87 -4.27
N SER A 506 42.86 -53.48 -4.19
CA SER A 506 43.13 -54.77 -4.84
C SER A 506 42.38 -55.90 -4.13
N ILE A 507 41.47 -56.56 -4.84
CA ILE A 507 40.60 -57.63 -4.32
C ILE A 507 41.18 -59.01 -4.68
N SER A 508 41.95 -59.09 -5.77
CA SER A 508 42.43 -60.35 -6.36
C SER A 508 43.96 -60.51 -6.29
N ASP A 509 44.61 -59.81 -5.36
CA ASP A 509 46.07 -59.85 -5.14
C ASP A 509 46.90 -59.66 -6.42
N HIS A 510 46.55 -58.60 -7.17
CA HIS A 510 47.27 -58.19 -8.38
C HIS A 510 47.37 -59.31 -9.42
N ASP A 511 46.24 -59.92 -9.79
CA ASP A 511 46.16 -60.78 -10.96
C ASP A 511 46.39 -59.99 -12.27
N GLU A 512 46.45 -60.68 -13.41
CA GLU A 512 46.72 -60.04 -14.70
C GLU A 512 45.67 -58.96 -15.07
N GLU A 513 44.42 -59.13 -14.65
CA GLU A 513 43.34 -58.19 -14.92
C GLU A 513 43.45 -56.93 -14.04
N GLU A 514 43.67 -57.07 -12.74
CA GLU A 514 43.89 -55.94 -11.84
C GLU A 514 45.13 -55.16 -12.25
N VAL A 515 46.23 -55.84 -12.58
CA VAL A 515 47.46 -55.19 -13.06
C VAL A 515 47.19 -54.40 -14.35
N ARG A 516 46.40 -54.94 -15.28
CA ARG A 516 45.99 -54.21 -16.50
C ARG A 516 45.20 -52.95 -16.15
N ILE A 517 44.23 -53.04 -15.23
CA ILE A 517 43.42 -51.89 -14.80
C ILE A 517 44.31 -50.84 -14.14
N ILE A 518 45.12 -51.23 -13.13
CA ILE A 518 46.05 -50.36 -12.41
C ILE A 518 47.00 -49.63 -13.38
N GLN A 519 47.60 -50.36 -14.32
CA GLN A 519 48.50 -49.77 -15.31
C GLN A 519 47.77 -48.78 -16.23
N HIS A 520 46.56 -49.12 -16.68
CA HIS A 520 45.76 -48.27 -17.55
C HIS A 520 45.39 -46.96 -16.84
N THR A 521 44.80 -47.05 -15.65
CA THR A 521 44.28 -45.91 -14.90
C THR A 521 45.38 -45.02 -14.36
N LEU A 522 46.48 -45.56 -13.82
CA LEU A 522 47.62 -44.76 -13.38
C LEU A 522 48.25 -43.98 -14.54
N LYS A 523 48.49 -44.63 -15.68
CA LYS A 523 49.01 -43.93 -16.87
C LYS A 523 48.04 -42.85 -17.34
N ARG A 524 46.73 -43.12 -17.27
CA ARG A 524 45.70 -42.18 -17.70
C ARG A 524 45.61 -40.93 -16.81
N PHE A 525 45.61 -41.12 -15.49
CA PHE A 525 45.39 -40.04 -14.53
C PHE A 525 46.69 -39.30 -14.17
N VAL A 526 47.78 -40.02 -13.96
CA VAL A 526 49.05 -39.45 -13.49
C VAL A 526 49.95 -39.02 -14.64
N GLN A 527 49.79 -39.61 -15.83
CA GLN A 527 50.55 -39.32 -17.06
C GLN A 527 52.06 -39.18 -16.79
N PRO A 528 52.72 -40.26 -16.31
CA PRO A 528 54.12 -40.22 -15.88
C PRO A 528 55.06 -39.58 -16.91
N GLU A 529 54.79 -39.76 -18.19
CA GLU A 529 55.55 -39.20 -19.31
C GLU A 529 55.54 -37.66 -19.39
N ARG A 530 54.61 -36.99 -18.69
CA ARG A 530 54.50 -35.53 -18.65
C ARG A 530 55.13 -34.90 -17.40
N ILE A 531 55.58 -35.71 -16.45
CA ILE A 531 56.20 -35.25 -15.21
C ILE A 531 57.69 -35.02 -15.47
N THR A 532 58.18 -33.81 -15.16
CA THR A 532 59.58 -33.42 -15.42
C THR A 532 60.40 -33.22 -14.15
N ASN A 533 59.75 -33.03 -13.00
CA ASN A 533 60.37 -32.88 -11.69
C ASN A 533 60.65 -34.25 -11.05
N GLN A 534 61.47 -34.26 -10.00
CA GLN A 534 61.72 -35.48 -9.23
C GLN A 534 60.51 -35.79 -8.34
N VAL A 535 59.98 -37.01 -8.44
CA VAL A 535 58.80 -37.45 -7.70
C VAL A 535 59.12 -38.70 -6.89
N ARG A 536 58.78 -38.67 -5.59
CA ARG A 536 58.76 -39.85 -4.74
C ARG A 536 57.39 -40.48 -4.74
N ILE A 537 57.33 -41.75 -5.13
CA ILE A 537 56.14 -42.58 -5.09
C ILE A 537 56.19 -43.40 -3.81
N PHE A 538 55.32 -43.07 -2.86
CA PHE A 538 55.17 -43.87 -1.64
C PHE A 538 54.08 -44.91 -1.88
N ASN A 539 54.48 -46.17 -1.99
CA ASN A 539 53.56 -47.30 -2.00
C ASN A 539 53.07 -47.54 -0.57
N LEU A 540 51.86 -47.10 -0.28
CA LEU A 540 51.26 -47.01 1.04
C LEU A 540 50.48 -48.28 1.37
N ASP A 541 50.95 -48.97 2.41
CA ASP A 541 50.31 -50.14 3.01
C ASP A 541 50.01 -49.89 4.49
N PHE A 542 49.02 -50.60 5.04
CA PHE A 542 48.69 -50.58 6.45
C PHE A 542 48.68 -51.98 7.06
N ILE A 543 49.38 -52.15 8.19
CA ILE A 543 49.47 -53.40 8.95
C ILE A 543 48.77 -53.28 10.31
N PRO A 544 48.39 -54.41 10.95
CA PRO A 544 47.77 -54.40 12.26
C PRO A 544 48.57 -53.66 13.35
N TYR A 545 47.89 -53.32 14.44
CA TYR A 545 48.46 -52.60 15.59
C TYR A 545 49.72 -53.29 16.14
N LEU A 546 50.74 -52.49 16.42
CA LEU A 546 52.01 -52.94 17.00
C LEU A 546 52.23 -52.41 18.42
N GLY A 547 51.23 -51.71 18.99
CA GLY A 547 51.24 -51.15 20.34
C GLY A 547 51.91 -49.77 20.42
N LYS A 548 52.72 -49.41 19.42
CA LYS A 548 53.22 -48.05 19.18
C LYS A 548 53.14 -47.75 17.69
N PRO A 549 52.69 -46.55 17.28
CA PRO A 549 52.62 -46.19 15.87
C PRO A 549 53.98 -46.40 15.19
N THR A 550 54.02 -47.24 14.16
CA THR A 550 55.26 -47.68 13.52
C THR A 550 55.22 -47.37 12.03
N VAL A 551 56.29 -46.77 11.54
CA VAL A 551 56.57 -46.49 10.13
C VAL A 551 57.68 -47.42 9.67
N ILE A 552 57.43 -48.23 8.66
CA ILE A 552 58.44 -49.05 8.00
C ILE A 552 58.69 -48.47 6.61
N LEU A 553 59.96 -48.17 6.33
CA LEU A 553 60.42 -47.65 5.04
C LEU A 553 61.28 -48.70 4.36
N SER A 554 61.02 -48.97 3.08
CA SER A 554 61.88 -49.81 2.26
C SER A 554 61.99 -49.28 0.83
N SER A 555 63.13 -49.48 0.17
CA SER A 555 63.33 -49.07 -1.23
C SER A 555 64.43 -49.90 -1.87
N ILE A 556 64.29 -50.14 -3.18
CA ILE A 556 65.30 -50.82 -3.99
C ILE A 556 66.50 -49.91 -4.28
N SER A 557 66.30 -48.59 -4.39
CA SER A 557 67.29 -47.68 -4.98
C SER A 557 67.47 -46.32 -4.31
N GLU A 558 66.68 -45.98 -3.29
CA GLU A 558 66.76 -44.70 -2.57
C GLU A 558 67.39 -44.86 -1.17
N ASP A 559 68.27 -43.94 -0.79
CA ASP A 559 68.74 -43.83 0.59
C ASP A 559 67.61 -43.26 1.47
N LEU A 560 67.17 -44.06 2.45
CA LEU A 560 66.02 -43.77 3.30
C LEU A 560 66.38 -42.99 4.57
N ASN A 561 67.68 -42.82 4.87
CA ASN A 561 68.12 -42.09 6.07
C ASN A 561 67.61 -40.64 6.10
N PRO A 562 67.63 -39.86 5.00
CA PRO A 562 67.07 -38.50 5.00
C PRO A 562 65.58 -38.47 5.32
N ILE A 563 64.80 -39.45 4.82
CA ILE A 563 63.36 -39.55 5.08
C ILE A 563 63.14 -39.90 6.55
N LYS A 564 63.86 -40.90 7.07
CA LYS A 564 63.82 -41.30 8.48
C LYS A 564 64.13 -40.12 9.41
N SER A 565 65.18 -39.34 9.11
CA SER A 565 65.54 -38.17 9.90
C SER A 565 64.44 -37.10 9.94
N LYS A 566 63.77 -36.83 8.81
CA LYS A 566 62.63 -35.89 8.76
C LYS A 566 61.43 -36.37 9.59
N ILE A 567 61.12 -37.67 9.52
CA ILE A 567 60.02 -38.25 10.30
C ILE A 567 60.34 -38.16 11.80
N ILE A 568 61.56 -38.54 12.21
CA ILE A 568 61.97 -38.48 13.62
C ILE A 568 62.03 -37.05 14.13
N SER A 569 62.48 -36.07 13.33
CA SER A 569 62.52 -34.66 13.77
C SER A 569 61.13 -34.10 14.05
N ASN A 570 60.13 -34.49 13.25
CA ASN A 570 58.78 -33.96 13.33
C ASN A 570 57.90 -34.73 14.33
N LEU A 571 58.00 -36.06 14.35
CA LEU A 571 57.14 -36.92 15.18
C LEU A 571 57.81 -37.35 16.49
N LYS A 572 59.14 -37.21 16.61
CA LYS A 572 59.92 -37.54 17.81
C LYS A 572 59.62 -38.95 18.32
N ASP A 573 59.51 -39.12 19.64
CA ASP A 573 59.29 -40.40 20.30
C ASP A 573 57.87 -40.95 20.12
N ASN A 574 56.97 -40.24 19.45
CA ASN A 574 55.59 -40.69 19.22
C ASN A 574 55.51 -41.88 18.24
N VAL A 575 56.54 -42.09 17.43
CA VAL A 575 56.57 -43.14 16.40
C VAL A 575 57.83 -44.01 16.51
N ASN A 576 57.74 -45.24 16.03
CA ASN A 576 58.91 -46.06 15.69
C ASN A 576 59.17 -45.94 14.19
N VAL A 577 60.42 -45.73 13.78
CA VAL A 577 60.78 -45.67 12.35
C VAL A 577 61.83 -46.74 12.03
N ILE A 578 61.43 -47.72 11.23
CA ILE A 578 62.22 -48.88 10.83
C ILE A 578 62.59 -48.72 9.35
N ILE A 579 63.87 -48.95 9.03
CA ILE A 579 64.29 -49.15 7.63
C ILE A 579 64.40 -50.66 7.45
N ASP A 580 63.63 -51.20 6.51
CA ASP A 580 63.60 -52.62 6.18
C ASP A 580 64.32 -52.86 4.86
N ASP A 581 65.30 -53.76 4.87
CA ASP A 581 66.11 -54.11 3.71
C ASP A 581 65.74 -55.50 3.13
N ASP A 582 64.67 -56.12 3.62
CA ASP A 582 64.33 -57.52 3.34
C ASP A 582 62.86 -57.66 2.89
N LEU A 583 61.93 -57.90 3.82
CA LEU A 583 60.55 -58.33 3.54
C LEU A 583 59.76 -57.35 2.67
N PHE A 584 59.93 -56.05 2.88
CA PHE A 584 59.13 -55.00 2.25
C PHE A 584 59.83 -54.34 1.07
N LYS A 585 60.95 -54.88 0.57
CA LYS A 585 61.78 -54.22 -0.45
C LYS A 585 61.29 -54.38 -1.90
N GLY A 586 60.57 -55.45 -2.20
CA GLY A 586 60.13 -55.79 -3.56
C GLY A 586 58.70 -56.30 -3.63
N GLY A 587 58.40 -57.14 -4.63
CA GLY A 587 57.09 -57.78 -4.82
C GLY A 587 56.31 -57.23 -6.01
N LYS A 588 55.21 -57.91 -6.36
CA LYS A 588 54.39 -57.62 -7.56
C LYS A 588 53.96 -56.15 -7.65
N THR A 589 53.61 -55.54 -6.52
CA THR A 589 53.21 -54.13 -6.43
C THR A 589 54.36 -53.20 -6.84
N VAL A 590 55.56 -53.44 -6.33
CA VAL A 590 56.76 -52.66 -6.66
C VAL A 590 57.16 -52.86 -8.13
N ASP A 591 57.10 -54.09 -8.63
CA ASP A 591 57.38 -54.41 -10.03
C ASP A 591 56.39 -53.70 -10.97
N THR A 592 55.11 -53.71 -10.62
CA THR A 592 54.04 -53.01 -11.35
C THR A 592 54.28 -51.50 -11.36
N LEU A 593 54.56 -50.88 -10.21
CA LEU A 593 54.86 -49.45 -10.14
C LEU A 593 56.12 -49.08 -10.92
N THR A 594 57.17 -49.90 -10.86
CA THR A 594 58.42 -49.67 -11.60
C THR A 594 58.20 -49.73 -13.12
N SER A 595 57.28 -50.59 -13.58
CA SER A 595 56.90 -50.67 -15.00
C SER A 595 56.13 -49.45 -15.51
N ILE A 596 55.42 -48.75 -14.62
CA ILE A 596 54.62 -47.55 -14.95
C ILE A 596 55.49 -46.29 -14.86
N PHE A 597 56.20 -46.14 -13.74
CA PHE A 597 57.04 -44.99 -13.41
C PHE A 597 58.49 -45.26 -13.80
N TYR A 598 58.74 -45.30 -15.10
CA TYR A 598 60.07 -45.57 -15.65
C TYR A 598 60.92 -44.29 -15.71
N GLY A 599 62.21 -44.41 -15.37
CA GLY A 599 63.20 -43.33 -15.46
C GLY A 599 63.72 -42.83 -14.10
N ASN A 600 64.84 -42.11 -14.13
CA ASN A 600 65.61 -41.77 -12.93
C ASN A 600 64.97 -40.69 -12.02
N HIS A 601 63.95 -39.99 -12.52
CA HIS A 601 63.25 -38.93 -11.79
C HIS A 601 62.15 -39.47 -10.86
N PHE A 602 61.75 -40.73 -11.00
CA PHE A 602 60.87 -41.41 -10.06
C PHE A 602 61.67 -42.23 -9.05
N LYS A 603 61.28 -42.15 -7.78
CA LYS A 603 61.82 -43.00 -6.71
C LYS A 603 60.66 -43.68 -5.98
N ILE A 604 60.69 -45.01 -5.95
CA ILE A 604 59.65 -45.80 -5.28
C ILE A 604 60.14 -46.15 -3.87
N VAL A 605 59.31 -45.82 -2.88
CA VAL A 605 59.53 -46.12 -1.46
C VAL A 605 58.29 -46.85 -0.95
N ASN A 606 58.46 -48.05 -0.41
CA ASN A 606 57.40 -48.72 0.33
C ASN A 606 57.27 -48.05 1.70
N LEU A 607 56.05 -47.60 2.01
CA LEU A 607 55.68 -46.94 3.24
C LEU A 607 54.60 -47.77 3.91
N VAL A 608 54.99 -48.56 4.91
CA VAL A 608 54.06 -49.41 5.65
C VAL A 608 53.80 -48.79 7.01
N LEU A 609 52.53 -48.57 7.32
CA LEU A 609 52.08 -47.91 8.55
C LEU A 609 51.27 -48.87 9.41
N SER A 610 51.45 -48.83 10.71
CA SER A 610 50.57 -49.59 11.60
C SER A 610 49.19 -48.89 11.76
N TYR A 611 48.13 -49.64 12.05
CA TYR A 611 46.75 -49.13 12.14
C TYR A 611 46.54 -47.98 13.15
N GLU A 612 47.47 -47.74 14.08
CA GLU A 612 47.47 -46.55 14.93
C GLU A 612 47.39 -45.24 14.14
N PHE A 613 47.97 -45.18 12.94
CA PHE A 613 47.89 -43.99 12.07
C PHE A 613 46.49 -43.74 11.50
N ILE A 614 45.64 -44.76 11.42
CA ILE A 614 44.27 -44.60 10.91
C ILE A 614 43.38 -43.93 11.97
N ASN A 615 43.61 -44.25 13.24
CA ASN A 615 42.82 -43.73 14.36
C ASN A 615 43.24 -42.33 14.81
N ASP A 616 44.48 -41.92 14.54
CA ASP A 616 44.99 -40.59 14.87
C ASP A 616 45.26 -39.78 13.60
N TYR A 617 44.25 -39.01 13.20
CA TYR A 617 44.31 -38.11 12.05
C TYR A 617 45.50 -37.15 12.11
N ASN A 618 45.78 -36.57 13.28
CA ASN A 618 46.85 -35.59 13.42
C ASN A 618 48.22 -36.25 13.25
N LEU A 619 48.38 -37.45 13.80
CA LEU A 619 49.60 -38.24 13.63
C LEU A 619 49.85 -38.58 12.16
N PHE A 620 48.82 -39.07 11.44
CA PHE A 620 48.91 -39.36 10.01
C PHE A 620 49.21 -38.11 9.18
N LYS A 621 48.49 -37.00 9.42
CA LYS A 621 48.76 -35.71 8.78
C LYS A 621 50.21 -35.26 8.97
N ASN A 622 50.70 -35.28 10.21
CA ASN A 622 52.07 -34.85 10.54
C ASN A 622 53.12 -35.77 9.89
N LEU A 623 52.84 -37.08 9.76
CA LEU A 623 53.68 -37.99 9.00
C LEU A 623 53.77 -37.57 7.53
N ILE A 624 52.63 -37.40 6.84
CA ILE A 624 52.62 -37.01 5.42
C ILE A 624 53.32 -35.65 5.22
N GLN A 625 53.12 -34.69 6.14
CA GLN A 625 53.86 -33.42 6.13
C GLN A 625 55.38 -33.57 6.27
N SER A 626 55.83 -34.61 6.96
CA SER A 626 57.26 -34.90 7.12
C SER A 626 57.89 -35.49 5.86
N LEU A 627 57.08 -36.09 4.99
CA LEU A 627 57.53 -36.63 3.71
C LEU A 627 57.75 -35.51 2.67
N THR A 628 56.88 -34.49 2.68
CA THR A 628 56.98 -33.27 1.85
C THR A 628 58.15 -32.38 2.25
#